data_AF-B5VDQ6-F1
#
_entry.id   AF-B5VDQ6-F1
#
_cell.length_a   1.000
_cell.length_b   1.000
_cell.length_c   1.000
_cell.angle_alpha   90.00
_cell.angle_beta   90.00
_cell.angle_gamma   90.00
#
_symmetry.space_group_name_H-M   'P 1'
#
loop_
_entity.id
_entity.type
_entity.pdbx_description
1 polymer ?
#
loop_
_entity_poly.entity_id
_entity_poly.type
_entity_poly.pdbx_seq_one_letter_code
_entity_poly.pdbx_strand_id
1 'polypeptide(L)'
;MQTADCSGWMSKKGTGAMGTWKQRFFTLHGTRLSYFTNTNDEKERGLIDITAHRVLPASDDDRLISLYAASLGKGKYCFKLVPPQPGSKKGLTFTEPRVHYFAVENKSEMKAWLSAIIKATIDIDTSVPVISSYATPTIPLSKAQTAIGRS
;
A
#
# COMPACT_ATOMS: atom_id res chain seq x y z
N MET A 1 -19.60 -5.62 -11.93
CA MET A 1 -19.29 -4.64 -10.86
C MET A 1 -18.56 -5.40 -9.77
N GLN A 2 -17.25 -5.21 -9.59
CA GLN A 2 -16.54 -5.89 -8.50
C GLN A 2 -16.91 -5.19 -7.20
N THR A 3 -17.64 -5.89 -6.33
CA THR A 3 -17.92 -5.45 -4.96
C THR A 3 -16.58 -5.31 -4.23
N ALA A 4 -16.32 -4.15 -3.61
CA ALA A 4 -15.11 -3.98 -2.80
C ALA A 4 -15.10 -5.00 -1.66
N ASP A 5 -13.93 -5.57 -1.36
CA ASP A 5 -13.73 -6.48 -0.23
C ASP A 5 -13.96 -5.77 1.11
N CYS A 6 -13.67 -4.47 1.14
CA CYS A 6 -13.98 -3.58 2.24
C CYS A 6 -14.02 -2.12 1.73
N SER A 7 -14.92 -1.30 2.29
CA SER A 7 -14.99 0.12 1.96
C SER A 7 -15.46 0.94 3.14
N GLY A 8 -15.02 2.19 3.25
CA GLY A 8 -15.41 3.07 4.34
C GLY A 8 -14.49 4.27 4.51
N TRP A 9 -14.90 5.18 5.39
CA TRP A 9 -14.11 6.36 5.73
C TRP A 9 -13.03 6.02 6.74
N MET A 10 -11.81 6.52 6.50
CA MET A 10 -10.73 6.50 7.47
C MET A 10 -9.85 7.74 7.32
N SER A 11 -9.19 8.13 8.40
CA SER A 11 -8.19 9.19 8.37
C SER A 11 -6.83 8.61 8.07
N LYS A 12 -6.14 9.15 7.07
CA LYS A 12 -4.74 8.81 6.76
C LYS A 12 -3.81 9.95 7.16
N LYS A 13 -2.62 9.62 7.66
CA LYS A 13 -1.56 10.61 7.91
C LYS A 13 -0.91 11.03 6.59
N GLY A 14 -0.74 12.34 6.39
CA GLY A 14 -0.02 12.89 5.24
C GLY A 14 1.48 12.55 5.26
N THR A 15 2.13 12.72 4.10
CA THR A 15 3.53 12.34 3.89
C THR A 15 4.57 13.35 4.39
N GLY A 16 4.18 14.62 4.61
CA GLY A 16 5.09 15.70 5.05
C GLY A 16 5.46 15.67 6.53
N ALA A 17 6.42 16.52 6.93
CA ALA A 17 6.98 16.59 8.29
C ALA A 17 5.92 16.90 9.37
N MET A 18 4.90 17.71 9.03
CA MET A 18 3.75 18.00 9.91
C MET A 18 2.55 17.06 9.67
N GLY A 19 2.76 15.99 8.89
CA GLY A 19 1.80 15.00 8.38
C GLY A 19 0.35 15.19 8.81
N THR A 20 -0.36 16.12 8.17
CA THR A 20 -1.77 16.40 8.48
C THR A 20 -2.62 15.16 8.25
N TRP A 21 -3.48 14.84 9.21
CA TRP A 21 -4.47 13.78 9.06
C TRP A 21 -5.60 14.22 8.13
N LYS A 22 -5.89 13.40 7.12
CA LYS A 22 -6.93 13.66 6.12
C LYS A 22 -7.91 12.49 6.09
N GLN A 23 -9.18 12.79 6.30
CA GLN A 23 -10.27 11.83 6.13
C GLN A 23 -10.50 11.59 4.64
N ARG A 24 -10.50 10.33 4.24
CA ARG A 24 -10.70 9.90 2.86
C ARG A 24 -11.59 8.67 2.84
N PHE A 25 -12.35 8.51 1.76
CA PHE A 25 -13.13 7.30 1.53
C PHE A 25 -12.21 6.26 0.88
N PHE A 26 -12.11 5.08 1.46
CA PHE A 26 -11.24 4.01 0.98
C PHE A 26 -12.06 2.85 0.45
N THR A 27 -11.53 2.20 -0.58
CA THR A 27 -12.07 0.97 -1.15
C THR A 27 -10.92 -0.01 -1.34
N LEU A 28 -11.09 -1.23 -0.86
CA LEU A 28 -10.14 -2.33 -1.01
C LEU A 28 -10.66 -3.31 -2.07
N HIS A 29 -9.83 -3.58 -3.07
CA HIS A 29 -10.07 -4.59 -4.10
C HIS A 29 -8.82 -5.44 -4.27
N GLY A 30 -8.81 -6.66 -3.74
CA GLY A 30 -7.59 -7.47 -3.65
C GLY A 30 -6.48 -6.68 -2.94
N THR A 31 -5.29 -6.59 -3.53
CA THR A 31 -4.15 -5.83 -2.96
C THR A 31 -4.17 -4.33 -3.27
N ARG A 32 -5.23 -3.82 -3.89
CA ARG A 32 -5.37 -2.43 -4.31
C ARG A 32 -6.21 -1.66 -3.31
N LEU A 33 -5.58 -0.77 -2.54
CA LEU A 33 -6.27 0.12 -1.60
C LEU A 33 -6.36 1.52 -2.22
N SER A 34 -7.49 1.80 -2.88
CA SER A 34 -7.79 3.11 -3.47
C SER A 34 -8.40 4.05 -2.44
N TYR A 35 -8.19 5.35 -2.61
CA TYR A 35 -8.87 6.36 -1.79
C TYR A 35 -9.31 7.59 -2.57
N PHE A 36 -10.40 8.18 -2.12
CA PHE A 36 -11.11 9.29 -2.75
C PHE A 36 -11.28 10.44 -1.77
N THR A 37 -11.44 11.66 -2.28
CA THR A 37 -11.74 12.82 -1.43
C THR A 37 -13.19 12.75 -0.99
N ASN A 38 -14.09 12.40 -1.92
CA ASN A 38 -15.51 12.20 -1.70
C ASN A 38 -15.99 10.89 -2.34
N THR A 39 -17.16 10.40 -1.94
CA THR A 39 -17.78 9.19 -2.50
C THR A 39 -18.26 9.34 -3.95
N ASN A 40 -18.40 10.58 -4.43
CA ASN A 40 -18.85 10.88 -5.79
C ASN A 40 -17.67 11.18 -6.74
N ASP A 41 -16.43 11.06 -6.26
CA ASP A 41 -15.26 11.30 -7.10
C ASP A 41 -15.14 10.17 -8.13
N GLU A 42 -15.17 10.51 -9.42
CA GLU A 42 -14.98 9.54 -10.51
C GLU A 42 -13.52 9.05 -10.62
N LYS A 43 -12.58 9.79 -10.03
CA LYS A 43 -11.15 9.50 -10.07
C LYS A 43 -10.62 9.30 -8.67
N GLU A 44 -9.91 8.19 -8.48
CA GLU A 44 -9.18 7.92 -7.25
C GLU A 44 -8.10 8.98 -7.01
N ARG A 45 -8.06 9.52 -5.80
CA ARG A 45 -7.10 10.55 -5.40
C ARG A 45 -5.69 9.96 -5.25
N GLY A 46 -5.63 8.67 -4.96
CA GLY A 46 -4.42 7.87 -4.99
C GLY A 46 -4.73 6.41 -4.69
N LEU A 47 -3.70 5.61 -4.86
CA LEU A 47 -3.74 4.15 -4.79
C LEU A 47 -2.56 3.67 -3.94
N ILE A 48 -2.80 2.67 -3.09
CA ILE A 48 -1.78 2.04 -2.24
C ILE A 48 -1.71 0.55 -2.56
N ASP A 49 -0.52 0.08 -2.94
CA ASP A 49 -0.27 -1.35 -3.14
C ASP A 49 -0.01 -1.94 -1.76
N ILE A 50 -0.95 -2.72 -1.25
CA ILE A 50 -0.77 -3.38 0.04
C ILE A 50 -0.12 -4.77 -0.09
N THR A 51 0.34 -5.14 -1.29
CA THR A 51 1.06 -6.40 -1.51
C THR A 51 2.24 -6.50 -0.54
N ALA A 52 2.31 -7.61 0.17
CA ALA A 52 3.35 -7.90 1.16
C ALA A 52 3.51 -6.86 2.29
N HIS A 53 2.55 -5.93 2.48
CA HIS A 53 2.53 -5.05 3.63
C HIS A 53 2.14 -5.83 4.90
N ARG A 54 2.80 -5.50 6.00
CA ARG A 54 2.42 -6.00 7.33
C ARG A 54 1.47 -5.00 7.97
N VAL A 55 0.33 -5.50 8.43
CA VAL A 55 -0.65 -4.70 9.16
C VAL A 55 -0.38 -4.81 10.65
N LEU A 56 -0.14 -3.68 11.33
CA LEU A 56 0.13 -3.65 12.76
C LEU A 56 -0.83 -2.67 13.46
N PRO A 57 -1.39 -3.01 14.62
CA PRO A 57 -2.04 -2.02 15.47
C PRO A 57 -1.01 -0.97 15.92
N ALA A 58 -1.45 0.26 16.17
CA ALA A 58 -0.59 1.26 16.78
C ALA A 58 -0.17 0.78 18.18
N SER A 59 1.14 0.58 18.39
CA SER A 59 1.73 0.16 19.66
C SER A 59 2.11 1.37 20.51
N ASP A 60 2.72 1.15 21.68
CA ASP A 60 3.24 2.22 22.54
C ASP A 60 4.23 3.16 21.81
N ASP A 61 5.03 2.64 20.88
CA ASP A 61 5.93 3.47 20.04
C ASP A 61 5.17 4.47 19.15
N ASP A 62 3.90 4.20 18.84
CA ASP A 62 3.03 5.05 18.03
C ASP A 62 2.06 5.87 18.91
N ARG A 63 2.25 5.91 20.24
CA ARG A 63 1.34 6.60 21.18
C ARG A 63 1.19 8.08 20.88
N LEU A 64 2.28 8.77 20.52
CA LEU A 64 2.24 10.19 20.13
C LEU A 64 1.42 10.41 18.86
N ILE A 65 1.56 9.52 17.88
CA ILE A 65 0.82 9.59 16.61
C ILE A 65 -0.67 9.35 16.86
N SER A 66 -0.98 8.36 17.70
CA SER A 66 -2.35 8.01 18.07
C SER A 66 -3.03 9.11 18.88
N LEU A 67 -2.31 9.69 19.84
CA LEU A 67 -2.80 10.81 20.64
C LEU A 67 -3.03 12.06 19.79
N TYR A 68 -2.14 12.34 18.84
CA TYR A 68 -2.30 13.45 17.90
C TYR A 68 -3.49 13.25 16.95
N ALA A 69 -3.74 12.03 16.48
CA ALA A 69 -4.94 11.72 15.70
C ALA A 69 -6.21 11.95 16.52
N ALA A 70 -6.22 11.47 17.77
CA ALA A 70 -7.34 11.60 18.69
C ALA A 70 -7.62 13.06 19.07
N SER A 71 -6.57 13.87 19.33
CA SER A 71 -6.73 15.28 19.68
C SER A 71 -7.31 16.12 18.55
N LEU A 72 -7.05 15.73 17.30
CA LEU A 72 -7.63 16.35 16.11
C LEU A 72 -9.01 15.80 15.74
N GLY A 73 -9.57 14.88 16.54
CA GLY A 73 -10.84 14.22 16.26
C GLY A 73 -10.81 13.37 14.99
N LYS A 74 -9.64 12.82 14.62
CA LYS A 74 -9.45 12.06 13.36
C LYS A 74 -9.55 10.55 13.52
N GLY A 75 -9.85 10.08 14.73
CA GLY A 75 -10.04 8.67 15.05
C GLY A 75 -9.37 8.32 16.38
N LYS A 76 -9.94 7.35 17.09
CA LYS A 76 -9.44 6.87 18.39
C LYS A 76 -8.61 5.60 18.25
N TYR A 77 -8.82 4.85 17.15
CA TYR A 77 -8.19 3.57 16.92
C TYR A 77 -7.26 3.68 15.72
N CYS A 78 -5.96 3.57 15.96
CA CYS A 78 -4.93 3.72 14.94
C CYS A 78 -4.30 2.37 14.57
N PHE A 79 -3.94 2.21 13.30
CA PHE A 79 -3.16 1.09 12.80
C PHE A 79 -2.22 1.57 11.68
N LYS A 80 -1.22 0.76 11.35
CA LYS A 80 -0.24 1.08 10.32
C LYS A 80 -0.01 -0.07 9.35
N LEU A 81 0.26 0.28 8.10
CA LEU A 81 0.78 -0.63 7.08
C LEU A 81 2.28 -0.39 6.96
N VAL A 82 3.06 -1.42 7.25
CA VAL A 82 4.52 -1.39 7.16
C VAL A 82 4.92 -2.08 5.86
N PRO A 83 5.68 -1.40 4.97
CA PRO A 83 6.13 -1.99 3.73
C PRO A 83 7.08 -3.16 4.02
N PRO A 84 7.25 -4.09 3.08
CA PRO A 84 8.22 -5.16 3.24
C PRO A 84 9.64 -4.58 3.26
N GLN A 85 10.58 -5.26 3.93
CA GLN A 85 11.96 -4.80 4.07
C GLN A 85 12.60 -4.60 2.68
N PRO A 86 13.42 -3.55 2.46
CA PRO A 86 14.17 -3.37 1.23
C PRO A 86 14.97 -4.64 0.89
N GLY A 87 14.84 -5.14 -0.34
CA GLY A 87 15.46 -6.39 -0.79
C GLY A 87 14.57 -7.65 -0.73
N SER A 88 13.32 -7.52 -0.28
CA SER A 88 12.33 -8.60 -0.40
C SER A 88 11.91 -8.83 -1.86
N LYS A 89 11.87 -10.10 -2.29
CA LYS A 89 11.48 -10.53 -3.67
C LYS A 89 10.03 -10.19 -4.03
N LYS A 90 9.21 -9.76 -3.06
CA LYS A 90 7.82 -9.32 -3.22
C LYS A 90 7.81 -7.78 -3.20
N GLY A 91 8.19 -7.19 -4.32
CA GLY A 91 8.25 -5.74 -4.47
C GLY A 91 6.85 -5.12 -4.57
N LEU A 92 6.73 -3.88 -4.10
CA LEU A 92 5.57 -3.05 -4.39
C LEU A 92 5.57 -2.72 -5.88
N THR A 93 4.41 -2.82 -6.51
CA THR A 93 4.30 -2.68 -7.97
C THR A 93 4.12 -1.22 -8.39
N PHE A 94 3.45 -0.39 -7.58
CA PHE A 94 3.15 0.99 -7.94
C PHE A 94 3.14 1.99 -6.77
N THR A 95 3.56 1.59 -5.56
CA THR A 95 3.71 2.52 -4.44
C THR A 95 5.09 2.52 -3.82
N GLU A 96 5.49 3.69 -3.35
CA GLU A 96 6.73 3.86 -2.59
C GLU A 96 6.69 3.01 -1.30
N PRO A 97 7.77 2.30 -0.96
CA PRO A 97 7.86 1.54 0.27
C PRO A 97 7.94 2.49 1.47
N ARG A 98 6.77 2.78 2.06
CA ARG A 98 6.64 3.66 3.22
C ARG A 98 5.59 3.16 4.20
N VAL A 99 5.80 3.46 5.48
CA VAL A 99 4.79 3.23 6.53
C VAL A 99 3.60 4.17 6.34
N HIS A 100 2.40 3.59 6.18
CA HIS A 100 1.15 4.33 6.12
C HIS A 100 0.40 4.22 7.44
N TYR A 101 0.02 5.36 8.02
CA TYR A 101 -0.76 5.42 9.26
C TYR A 101 -2.22 5.75 8.97
N PHE A 102 -3.10 5.00 9.61
CA PHE A 102 -4.55 5.13 9.50
C PHE A 102 -5.19 5.22 10.88
N ALA A 103 -6.30 5.94 10.95
CA ALA A 103 -7.12 6.08 12.14
C ALA A 103 -8.60 5.96 11.77
N VAL A 104 -9.35 5.27 12.63
CA VAL A 104 -10.80 5.09 12.51
C VAL A 104 -11.48 5.43 13.85
N GLU A 105 -12.78 5.66 13.80
CA GLU A 105 -13.54 6.10 14.97
C GLU A 105 -13.83 4.92 15.92
N ASN A 106 -14.11 3.74 15.34
CA ASN A 106 -14.62 2.59 16.08
C ASN A 106 -13.67 1.38 16.02
N LYS A 107 -13.60 0.62 17.13
CA LYS A 107 -12.80 -0.62 17.20
C LYS A 107 -13.29 -1.68 16.20
N SER A 108 -14.59 -1.73 15.94
CA SER A 108 -15.18 -2.68 15.00
C SER A 108 -14.74 -2.40 13.57
N GLU A 109 -14.71 -1.13 13.16
CA GLU A 109 -14.18 -0.72 11.84
C GLU A 109 -12.70 -1.04 11.71
N MET A 110 -11.91 -0.78 12.76
CA MET A 110 -10.49 -1.14 12.78
C MET A 110 -10.34 -2.64 12.52
N LYS A 111 -11.07 -3.49 13.24
CA LYS A 111 -11.02 -4.94 13.05
C LYS A 111 -11.44 -5.36 11.64
N ALA A 112 -12.49 -4.75 11.09
CA ALA A 112 -12.95 -5.03 9.74
C ALA A 112 -11.85 -4.71 8.71
N TRP A 113 -11.24 -3.53 8.81
CA TRP A 113 -10.12 -3.12 7.95
C TRP A 113 -8.91 -4.02 8.10
N LEU A 114 -8.48 -4.33 9.33
CA LEU A 114 -7.37 -5.24 9.59
C LEU A 114 -7.63 -6.62 8.96
N SER A 115 -8.82 -7.18 9.19
CA SER A 115 -9.18 -8.49 8.67
C SER A 115 -9.21 -8.52 7.14
N ALA A 116 -9.79 -7.50 6.51
CA ALA A 116 -9.88 -7.41 5.06
C ALA A 116 -8.49 -7.25 4.41
N ILE A 117 -7.64 -6.38 4.97
CA ILE A 117 -6.28 -6.16 4.46
C ILE A 117 -5.43 -7.43 4.65
N ILE A 118 -5.47 -8.07 5.82
CA ILE A 118 -4.73 -9.32 6.07
C ILE A 118 -5.17 -10.39 5.05
N LYS A 119 -6.47 -10.56 4.83
CA LYS A 119 -7.00 -11.48 3.83
C LYS A 119 -6.46 -11.15 2.44
N ALA A 120 -6.54 -9.90 2.01
CA ALA A 120 -6.02 -9.44 0.73
C ALA A 120 -4.51 -9.65 0.56
N THR A 121 -3.71 -9.56 1.64
CA THR A 121 -2.26 -9.81 1.57
C THR A 121 -1.88 -11.29 1.49
N ILE A 122 -2.76 -12.19 1.89
CA ILE A 122 -2.56 -13.64 1.86
C ILE A 122 -3.03 -14.22 0.52
N ASP A 123 -4.11 -13.67 -0.05
CA ASP A 123 -4.69 -14.03 -1.35
C ASP A 123 -3.82 -13.51 -2.51
N ILE A 124 -2.55 -13.93 -2.55
CA ILE A 124 -1.73 -13.87 -3.75
C ILE A 124 -2.33 -14.90 -4.70
N ASP A 125 -3.21 -14.41 -5.55
CA ASP A 125 -3.71 -15.10 -6.73
C ASP A 125 -2.52 -15.56 -7.58
N THR A 126 -2.25 -16.86 -7.55
CA THR A 126 -1.24 -17.54 -8.36
C THR A 126 -1.70 -17.80 -9.79
N SER A 127 -2.90 -17.36 -10.18
CA SER A 127 -3.46 -17.58 -11.51
C SER A 127 -2.89 -16.67 -12.60
N VAL A 128 -2.25 -15.56 -12.24
CA VAL A 128 -1.54 -14.70 -13.19
C VAL A 128 -0.08 -15.16 -13.30
N PRO A 129 0.37 -15.71 -14.46
CA PRO A 129 1.77 -16.00 -14.66
C PRO A 129 2.56 -14.70 -14.55
N VAL A 130 3.66 -14.74 -13.80
CA VAL A 130 4.63 -13.65 -13.68
C VAL A 130 5.08 -13.28 -15.09
N ILE A 131 4.54 -12.20 -15.65
CA ILE A 131 5.10 -11.58 -16.85
C ILE A 131 6.37 -10.90 -16.38
N SER A 132 7.46 -11.65 -16.41
CA SER A 132 8.78 -11.11 -16.26
C SER A 132 9.10 -10.30 -17.51
N SER A 133 8.71 -9.04 -17.53
CA SER A 133 9.19 -8.11 -18.56
C SER A 133 10.63 -7.71 -18.20
N TYR A 134 11.56 -8.63 -18.38
CA TYR A 134 12.94 -8.26 -18.67
C TYR A 134 12.94 -7.61 -20.06
N ALA A 135 12.67 -6.30 -20.12
CA ALA A 135 13.23 -5.50 -21.19
C ALA A 135 14.74 -5.39 -20.92
N THR A 136 15.48 -6.45 -21.25
CA THR A 136 16.91 -6.32 -21.46
C THR A 136 17.07 -5.46 -22.71
N PRO A 137 17.72 -4.29 -22.66
CA PRO A 137 18.17 -3.66 -23.89
C PRO A 137 19.14 -4.63 -24.56
N THR A 138 18.65 -5.31 -25.59
CA THR A 138 19.43 -6.23 -26.41
C THR A 138 20.57 -5.42 -27.01
N ILE A 139 21.81 -5.68 -26.59
CA ILE A 139 22.97 -5.23 -27.34
C ILE A 139 22.91 -6.00 -28.67
N PRO A 140 22.81 -5.32 -29.83
CA PRO A 140 22.74 -6.02 -31.10
C PRO A 140 23.98 -6.89 -31.31
N LEU A 141 23.75 -8.10 -31.82
CA LEU A 141 24.71 -9.20 -32.04
C LEU A 141 25.86 -8.88 -33.01
N SER A 142 26.08 -7.62 -33.40
CA SER A 142 27.14 -7.21 -34.33
C SER A 142 28.44 -6.74 -33.65
N LYS A 143 28.51 -6.70 -32.31
CA LYS A 143 29.76 -6.38 -31.57
C LYS A 143 30.30 -7.51 -30.69
N ALA A 144 29.77 -8.72 -30.81
CA ALA A 144 30.26 -9.91 -30.11
C ALA A 144 31.40 -10.66 -30.84
N GLN A 145 31.93 -10.13 -31.96
CA GLN A 145 32.90 -10.84 -32.81
C GLN A 145 34.35 -10.33 -32.76
N THR A 146 34.71 -9.42 -31.85
CA THR A 146 36.11 -8.97 -31.70
C THR A 146 36.86 -9.74 -30.62
N ALA A 147 36.73 -11.07 -30.62
CA ALA A 147 37.55 -11.95 -29.82
C ALA A 147 37.74 -13.28 -30.56
N ILE A 148 38.40 -13.22 -31.72
CA ILE A 148 39.21 -14.31 -32.31
C ILE A 148 40.03 -13.69 -33.45
N GLY A 149 41.36 -13.72 -33.30
CA GLY A 149 42.28 -13.88 -34.43
C GLY A 149 43.20 -12.71 -34.80
N ARG A 150 44.51 -13.02 -34.65
CA ARG A 150 45.71 -12.44 -35.31
C ARG A 150 46.29 -11.18 -34.65
N SER A 151 47.58 -11.10 -34.34
CA SER A 151 48.78 -11.87 -34.72
C SER A 151 49.75 -11.99 -33.55
#